data_AF-A0A7X3ILD3-F1
#
_entry.id   AF-A0A7X3ILD3-F1
#
_cell.length_a   1.000
_cell.length_b   1.000
_cell.length_c   1.000
_cell.angle_alpha   90.00
_cell.angle_beta   90.00
_cell.angle_gamma   90.00
#
_symmetry.space_group_name_H-M   'P 1'
#
loop_
_entity.id
_entity.type
_entity.pdbx_description
1 polymer ?
#
loop_
_entity_poly.entity_id
_entity_poly.type
_entity_poly.pdbx_seq_one_letter_code
_entity_poly.pdbx_strand_id
1 'polypeptide(L)'
;MILYAPGVSTGLIDVPGVVDKDLSSMMGSVIGDKELELKAGESATLAVFRQNKSGGYRTYDVNNPLDLKEMLATDALTLLLKIKVDTQRPKP
;
A
#
# COMPACT_ATOMS: atom_id res chain seq x y z
N MET A 1 -16.38 -2.93 -1.40
CA MET A 1 -16.24 -4.37 -1.09
C MET A 1 -14.94 -4.53 -0.33
N ILE A 2 -15.03 -4.95 0.92
CA ILE A 2 -13.93 -5.03 1.88
C ILE A 2 -13.53 -6.51 1.98
N LEU A 3 -12.24 -6.81 1.89
CA LEU A 3 -11.75 -8.20 1.79
C LEU A 3 -11.83 -8.90 3.15
N TYR A 4 -12.55 -10.01 3.20
CA TYR A 4 -12.54 -10.95 4.32
C TYR A 4 -11.66 -12.15 3.96
N ALA A 5 -10.54 -12.31 4.64
CA ALA A 5 -9.86 -13.60 4.78
C ALA A 5 -9.78 -13.93 6.29
N PRO A 6 -9.83 -15.20 6.71
CA PRO A 6 -9.76 -15.56 8.12
C PRO A 6 -8.45 -15.02 8.73
N GLY A 7 -8.57 -14.05 9.65
CA GLY A 7 -7.43 -13.38 10.28
C GLY A 7 -6.96 -12.08 9.61
N VAL A 8 -7.58 -11.63 8.52
CA VAL A 8 -7.25 -10.34 7.89
C VAL A 8 -8.22 -9.26 8.36
N SER A 9 -7.65 -8.24 9.00
CA SER A 9 -8.35 -7.03 9.42
C SER A 9 -8.19 -5.96 8.34
N THR A 10 -9.28 -5.54 7.72
CA THR A 10 -9.36 -4.21 7.10
C THR A 10 -9.82 -3.24 8.18
N GLY A 11 -8.85 -2.73 8.91
CA GLY A 11 -9.07 -1.82 10.02
C GLY A 11 -7.78 -1.11 10.34
N LEU A 12 -7.87 -0.26 11.35
CA LEU A 12 -6.70 0.31 11.98
C LEU A 12 -5.84 -0.80 12.55
N ILE A 13 -4.70 -1.07 11.93
CA ILE A 13 -3.70 -2.00 12.46
C ILE A 13 -2.63 -1.14 13.13
N ASP A 14 -2.48 -1.29 14.43
CA ASP A 14 -1.36 -0.70 15.17
C ASP A 14 -0.10 -1.53 14.84
N VAL A 15 0.93 -0.88 14.29
CA VAL A 15 2.22 -1.52 13.97
C VAL A 15 3.25 -1.01 15.00
N PRO A 16 3.54 -1.78 16.07
CA PRO A 16 4.33 -1.28 17.19
C PRO A 16 5.74 -0.83 16.74
N GLY A 17 6.13 0.38 17.10
CA GLY A 17 7.49 0.90 16.90
C GLY A 17 7.75 1.64 15.58
N VAL A 18 6.79 1.63 14.63
CA VAL A 18 6.90 2.39 13.36
C VAL A 18 5.92 3.58 13.34
N VAL A 19 4.90 3.56 14.18
CA VAL A 19 3.73 4.45 14.13
C VAL A 19 3.88 5.57 15.15
N ASP A 20 3.65 6.79 14.68
CA ASP A 20 3.53 7.96 15.55
C ASP A 20 2.18 7.90 16.27
N LYS A 21 2.19 7.80 17.60
CA LYS A 21 0.95 7.64 18.39
C LYS A 21 0.14 8.94 18.47
N ASP A 22 0.75 10.08 18.15
CA ASP A 22 0.11 11.39 18.19
C ASP A 22 -0.58 11.73 16.86
N LEU A 23 -0.29 10.97 15.80
CA LEU A 23 -0.89 11.14 14.48
C LEU A 23 -2.12 10.26 14.30
N SER A 24 -2.97 10.68 13.37
CA SER A 24 -4.19 9.97 13.03
C SER A 24 -3.95 8.52 12.66
N SER A 25 -5.03 7.79 12.88
CA SER A 25 -5.25 6.38 12.66
C SER A 25 -4.58 5.86 11.34
N MET A 26 -3.80 4.78 11.42
CA MET A 26 -3.21 4.11 10.25
C MET A 26 -4.26 3.55 9.29
N MET A 27 -4.11 3.84 8.00
CA MET A 27 -4.96 3.29 6.95
C MET A 27 -4.21 2.25 6.13
N GLY A 28 -4.82 1.08 5.96
CA GLY A 28 -4.31 -0.02 5.13
C GLY A 28 -5.20 -0.27 3.92
N SER A 29 -4.59 -0.50 2.76
CA SER A 29 -5.26 -0.96 1.53
C SER A 29 -4.45 -2.09 0.89
N VAL A 30 -5.14 -3.12 0.38
CA VAL A 30 -4.54 -4.29 -0.29
C VAL A 30 -5.33 -4.62 -1.55
N ILE A 31 -4.69 -5.22 -2.57
CA ILE A 31 -5.39 -5.60 -3.82
C ILE A 31 -6.45 -6.69 -3.60
N GLY A 32 -6.29 -7.49 -2.55
CA GLY A 32 -7.14 -8.62 -2.20
C GLY A 32 -7.15 -9.75 -3.23
N ASP A 33 -8.32 -10.32 -3.51
CA ASP A 33 -8.48 -11.45 -4.45
C ASP A 33 -8.48 -11.02 -5.92
N LYS A 34 -8.14 -9.74 -6.19
CA LYS A 34 -8.06 -9.23 -7.55
C LYS A 34 -6.82 -9.80 -8.23
N GLU A 35 -7.04 -10.57 -9.29
CA GLU A 35 -5.97 -11.03 -10.17
C GLU A 35 -5.34 -9.85 -10.91
N LEU A 36 -4.01 -9.88 -11.05
CA LEU A 36 -3.24 -8.82 -11.69
C LEU A 36 -2.24 -9.45 -12.65
N GLU A 37 -2.49 -9.28 -13.94
CA GLU A 37 -1.56 -9.72 -14.98
C GLU A 37 -0.45 -8.67 -15.14
N LEU A 38 0.81 -9.11 -15.07
CA LEU A 38 1.98 -8.26 -15.25
C LEU A 38 2.88 -8.84 -16.34
N LYS A 39 3.32 -7.97 -17.25
CA LYS A 39 4.33 -8.30 -18.25
C LYS A 39 5.73 -8.14 -17.68
N ALA A 40 6.71 -8.76 -18.35
CA ALA A 40 8.12 -8.56 -18.03
C ALA A 40 8.47 -7.06 -18.03
N GLY A 41 9.09 -6.60 -16.94
CA GLY A 41 9.43 -5.19 -16.73
C GLY A 41 8.36 -4.36 -16.03
N GLU A 42 7.12 -4.83 -15.93
CA GLU A 42 6.04 -4.13 -15.23
C GLU A 42 6.12 -4.29 -13.71
N SER A 43 5.51 -3.35 -13.00
CA SER A 43 5.46 -3.33 -11.54
C SER A 43 4.08 -2.92 -11.04
N ALA A 44 3.68 -3.43 -9.88
CA ALA A 44 2.44 -3.06 -9.21
C ALA A 44 2.65 -2.89 -7.70
N THR A 45 1.80 -2.08 -7.09
CA THR A 45 1.70 -1.94 -5.64
C THR A 45 0.61 -2.88 -5.13
N LEU A 46 0.98 -3.83 -4.27
CA LEU A 46 0.09 -4.87 -3.73
C LEU A 46 -0.60 -4.45 -2.43
N ALA A 47 0.12 -3.69 -1.61
CA ALA A 47 -0.37 -3.21 -0.34
C ALA A 47 0.23 -1.86 0.00
N VAL A 48 -0.56 -1.03 0.67
CA VAL A 48 -0.15 0.27 1.22
C VAL A 48 -0.66 0.37 2.64
N PHE A 49 0.24 0.71 3.55
CA PHE A 49 -0.11 1.19 4.87
C PHE A 49 0.40 2.61 5.00
N ARG A 50 -0.42 3.49 5.55
CA ARG A 50 -0.07 4.90 5.66
C ARG A 50 -0.56 5.53 6.93
N GLN A 51 0.19 6.53 7.37
CA GLN A 51 -0.18 7.44 8.43
C GLN A 51 -0.13 8.86 7.88
N ASN A 52 -1.29 9.50 7.80
CA ASN A 52 -1.45 10.86 7.33
C ASN A 52 -1.11 11.87 8.44
N LYS A 53 -0.62 13.05 8.06
CA LYS A 53 -0.31 14.13 9.02
C LYS A 53 -1.53 14.91 9.49
N SER A 54 -2.63 14.87 8.74
CA SER A 54 -3.71 15.86 8.84
C SER A 54 -5.11 15.27 9.13
N GLY A 55 -5.22 14.03 9.62
CA GLY A 55 -6.53 13.44 9.98
C GLY A 55 -7.51 13.22 8.82
N GLY A 56 -7.13 13.54 7.58
CA GLY A 56 -7.98 13.46 6.40
C GLY A 56 -7.96 12.10 5.70
N TYR A 57 -9.14 11.55 5.42
CA TYR A 57 -9.33 10.30 4.67
C TYR A 57 -9.24 10.54 3.16
N ARG A 58 -8.07 10.91 2.64
CA ARG A 58 -7.86 11.06 1.19
C ARG A 58 -7.49 9.71 0.57
N THR A 59 -8.26 9.26 -0.40
CA THR A 59 -7.97 8.05 -1.19
C THR A 59 -7.00 8.38 -2.32
N TYR A 60 -6.05 7.48 -2.59
CA TYR A 60 -5.07 7.60 -3.67
C TYR A 60 -5.13 6.34 -4.53
N ASP A 61 -4.95 6.49 -5.85
CA ASP A 61 -4.61 5.36 -6.70
C ASP A 61 -3.10 5.10 -6.62
N VAL A 62 -2.72 4.07 -5.86
CA VAL A 62 -1.31 3.74 -5.58
C VAL A 62 -0.57 3.15 -6.78
N ASN A 63 -1.27 2.88 -7.88
CA ASN A 63 -0.67 2.50 -9.16
C ASN A 63 -0.56 3.69 -10.13
N ASN A 64 -1.15 4.84 -9.80
CA ASN A 64 -0.92 6.10 -10.49
C ASN A 64 0.35 6.79 -9.90
N PRO A 65 1.39 7.06 -10.70
CA PRO A 65 2.62 7.66 -10.21
C PRO A 65 2.46 9.04 -9.57
N LEU A 66 1.49 9.85 -10.01
CA LEU A 66 1.26 11.19 -9.47
C LEU A 66 0.63 11.11 -8.08
N ASP A 67 -0.40 10.29 -7.93
CA ASP A 67 -1.06 10.02 -6.66
C ASP A 67 -0.09 9.42 -5.64
N LEU A 68 0.73 8.45 -6.06
CA LEU A 68 1.75 7.86 -5.21
C LEU A 68 2.78 8.90 -4.74
N LYS A 69 3.22 9.78 -5.64
CA LYS A 69 4.18 10.85 -5.30
C LYS A 69 3.58 11.86 -4.33
N GLU A 70 2.31 12.23 -4.51
CA GLU A 70 1.61 13.13 -3.61
C GLU A 70 1.41 12.50 -2.22
N MET A 71 1.04 11.22 -2.17
CA MET A 71 0.90 10.46 -0.91
C MET A 71 2.23 10.45 -0.14
N LEU A 72 3.33 10.07 -0.80
CA LEU A 72 4.67 10.02 -0.19
C LEU A 72 5.17 11.39 0.29
N ALA A 73 4.73 12.48 -0.33
CA ALA A 73 5.11 13.84 0.08
C ALA A 73 4.29 14.36 1.28
N THR A 74 3.06 13.89 1.44
CA THR A 74 2.10 14.44 2.41
C THR A 74 1.96 13.59 3.67
N ASP A 75 2.18 12.28 3.57
CA ASP A 75 2.12 11.36 4.71
C ASP A 75 3.30 11.54 5.67
N ALA A 76 3.05 11.17 6.93
CA ALA A 76 4.10 11.02 7.92
C ALA A 76 4.86 9.72 7.73
N LEU A 77 4.13 8.65 7.42
CA LEU A 77 4.67 7.32 7.17
C LEU A 77 3.91 6.67 6.01
N THR A 78 4.65 6.01 5.13
CA THR A 78 4.08 5.13 4.10
C THR A 78 4.91 3.85 4.04
N LEU A 79 4.25 2.71 4.17
CA LEU A 79 4.81 1.37 3.91
C LEU A 79 4.15 0.82 2.65
N LEU A 80 4.97 0.39 1.69
CA LEU A 80 4.53 -0.12 0.40
C LEU A 80 5.06 -1.53 0.18
N LEU A 81 4.17 -2.45 -0.20
CA LEU A 81 4.57 -3.74 -0.77
C LEU A 81 4.46 -3.63 -2.29
N LYS A 82 5.61 -3.73 -2.98
CA LYS A 82 5.69 -3.63 -4.44
C LYS A 82 6.27 -4.90 -5.03
N ILE A 83 5.76 -5.27 -6.19
CA ILE A 83 6.35 -6.33 -7.03
C ILE A 83 6.80 -5.73 -8.36
N LYS A 84 7.85 -6.32 -8.94
CA LYS A 84 8.31 -6.04 -10.29
C LYS A 84 8.66 -7.35 -10.96
N VAL A 85 8.12 -7.57 -12.16
CA VAL A 85 8.50 -8.74 -12.97
C VAL A 85 9.82 -8.42 -13.63
N ASP A 86 10.84 -9.24 -13.38
CA ASP A 86 12.15 -9.08 -14.02
C ASP A 86 12.04 -9.30 -15.54
N THR A 87 12.87 -8.59 -16.29
CA THR A 87 13.04 -8.82 -17.73
C THR A 87 14.05 -9.93 -18.01
N GLN A 88 14.85 -10.32 -17.04
CA GLN A 88 15.80 -11.43 -17.16
C GLN A 88 15.08 -12.76 -16.99
N ARG A 89 15.30 -13.70 -17.92
CA ARG A 89 14.87 -15.08 -17.72
C ARG A 89 15.56 -15.64 -16.47
N PRO A 90 14.87 -16.36 -15.58
CA PRO A 90 15.54 -17.05 -14.48
C PRO A 90 16.64 -17.94 -15.09
N LYS A 91 17.87 -17.81 -14.57
CA LYS A 91 18.95 -18.72 -14.96
C LYS A 91 18.52 -20.14 -14.53
N PRO A 92 18.62 -21.13 -15.43
CA PRO A 92 18.30 -22.52 -15.12
C PRO A 92 19.22 -23.08 -14.03
#